data_AF-A0A7U9SEH3-F1
#
_entry.id   AF-A0A7U9SEH3-F1
#
_cell.length_a   1.000
_cell.length_b   1.000
_cell.length_c   1.000
_cell.angle_alpha   90.00
_cell.angle_beta   90.00
_cell.angle_gamma   90.00
#
_symmetry.space_group_name_H-M   'P 1'
#
loop_
_entity.id
_entity.type
_entity.pdbx_description
1 polymer ?
#
loop_
_entity_poly.entity_id
_entity_poly.type
_entity_poly.pdbx_seq_one_letter_code
_entity_poly.pdbx_strand_id
1 'polypeptide(L)'
;MRATIFDLTKRDLKRALNLRTFGIWIVMAAITVFFFFTSNGKRELVENGHVEFMAVFLPMIIFGAWAVMSVYFDLVSSDREHNVLDCILCSGVTKGQIFTAKIITTITVSLFLSFLYLAPITAVIASLSDVATAGTVGKYLLPLWGCIMVFAALGIMISVLARSSKASMIWSLASGLILMPRFFVLIPEGIGKVFHLSAETVDNISMISPGIMMEALSNPANTSSWSIATIGFTIGTVSLFAIAGFTFSRQDEYNYGE
;
A
#
# COMPACT_ATOMS: atom_id res chain seq x y z
N MET A 1 23.46 14.77 11.99
CA MET A 1 22.68 14.62 10.74
C MET A 1 22.12 13.20 10.56
N ARG A 2 22.94 12.12 10.49
CA ARG A 2 22.43 10.73 10.42
C ARG A 2 21.67 10.27 11.68
N ALA A 3 22.14 10.65 12.87
CA ALA A 3 21.48 10.32 14.14
C ALA A 3 20.04 10.87 14.20
N THR A 4 19.84 12.12 13.74
CA THR A 4 18.54 12.79 13.72
C THR A 4 17.50 12.06 12.86
N ILE A 5 17.88 11.60 11.66
CA ILE A 5 16.96 10.84 10.79
C ILE A 5 16.61 9.49 11.42
N PHE A 6 17.60 8.83 12.03
CA PHE A 6 17.40 7.55 12.71
C PHE A 6 16.46 7.68 13.91
N ASP A 7 16.63 8.72 14.73
CA ASP A 7 15.78 8.97 15.90
C ASP A 7 14.34 9.28 15.50
N LEU A 8 14.15 10.09 14.45
CA LEU A 8 12.83 10.36 13.86
C LEU A 8 12.18 9.09 13.31
N THR A 9 12.95 8.28 12.59
CA THR A 9 12.49 6.99 12.05
C THR A 9 12.07 6.05 13.19
N LYS A 10 12.86 5.96 14.26
CA LYS A 10 12.54 5.12 15.43
C LYS A 10 11.25 5.56 16.11
N ARG A 11 11.06 6.87 16.26
CA ARG A 11 9.83 7.46 16.81
C ARG A 11 8.62 7.10 15.94
N ASP A 12 8.75 7.31 14.63
CA ASP A 12 7.68 7.05 13.67
C ASP A 12 7.36 5.55 13.56
N LEU A 13 8.38 4.68 13.63
CA LEU A 13 8.21 3.22 13.72
C LEU A 13 7.43 2.82 14.97
N LYS A 14 7.77 3.35 16.14
CA LYS A 14 7.07 3.04 17.40
C LYS A 14 5.60 3.48 17.34
N ARG A 15 5.34 4.60 16.66
CA ARG A 15 3.98 5.13 16.46
C ARG A 15 3.18 4.26 15.48
N ALA A 16 3.78 3.87 14.37
CA ALA A 16 3.16 3.01 13.36
C ALA A 16 2.89 1.59 13.92
N LEU A 17 3.84 1.02 14.65
CA LEU A 17 3.80 -0.33 15.21
C LEU A 17 3.18 -0.37 16.62
N ASN A 18 2.00 0.22 16.77
CA ASN A 18 1.26 0.18 18.03
C ASN A 18 0.30 -1.04 18.10
N LEU A 19 -0.16 -1.38 19.31
CA LEU A 19 -1.02 -2.56 19.54
C LEU A 19 -2.32 -2.51 18.73
N ARG A 20 -2.89 -1.32 18.54
CA ARG A 20 -4.13 -1.12 17.77
C ARG A 20 -3.89 -1.44 16.29
N THR A 21 -2.80 -0.92 15.71
CA THR A 21 -2.38 -1.21 14.34
C THR A 21 -2.16 -2.71 14.13
N PHE A 22 -1.45 -3.35 15.07
CA PHE A 22 -1.27 -4.81 15.04
C PHE A 22 -2.59 -5.57 15.08
N GLY A 23 -3.53 -5.14 15.93
CA GLY A 23 -4.88 -5.73 16.00
C GLY A 23 -5.61 -5.64 14.67
N ILE A 24 -5.60 -4.47 14.02
CA ILE A 24 -6.21 -4.27 12.69
C ILE A 24 -5.55 -5.21 11.66
N TRP A 25 -4.23 -5.26 11.63
CA TRP A 25 -3.50 -6.09 10.67
C TRP A 25 -3.75 -7.59 10.83
N ILE A 26 -3.79 -8.08 12.07
CA ILE A 26 -4.09 -9.48 12.36
C ILE A 26 -5.53 -9.82 11.94
N VAL A 27 -6.50 -8.97 12.28
CA VAL A 27 -7.90 -9.19 11.87
C VAL A 27 -8.03 -9.20 10.36
N MET A 28 -7.40 -8.25 9.67
CA MET A 28 -7.43 -8.18 8.21
C MET A 28 -6.72 -9.38 7.56
N ALA A 29 -5.60 -9.84 8.12
CA ALA A 29 -4.93 -11.06 7.65
C ALA A 29 -5.79 -12.31 7.88
N ALA A 30 -6.49 -12.41 9.02
CA ALA A 30 -7.41 -13.51 9.29
C ALA A 30 -8.61 -13.51 8.33
N ILE A 31 -9.15 -12.34 8.00
CA ILE A 31 -10.21 -12.20 6.98
C ILE A 31 -9.70 -12.66 5.61
N THR A 32 -8.46 -12.34 5.25
CA THR A 32 -7.84 -12.81 4.01
C THR A 32 -7.76 -14.34 3.96
N VAL A 33 -7.34 -14.98 5.06
CA VAL A 33 -7.31 -16.44 5.17
C VAL A 33 -8.72 -17.03 5.10
N PHE A 34 -9.69 -16.43 5.78
CA PHE A 34 -11.09 -16.83 5.69
C PHE A 34 -11.60 -16.79 4.25
N PHE A 35 -11.29 -15.71 3.52
CA PHE A 35 -11.68 -15.56 2.12
C PHE A 35 -11.06 -16.63 1.22
N PHE A 36 -9.81 -17.03 1.49
CA PHE A 36 -9.16 -18.15 0.80
C PHE A 36 -9.91 -19.48 1.02
N PHE A 37 -10.40 -19.74 2.22
CA PHE A 37 -11.17 -20.95 2.54
C PHE A 37 -12.60 -20.94 1.97
N THR A 38 -13.25 -19.78 1.90
CA THR A 38 -14.63 -19.66 1.41
C THR A 38 -14.73 -19.46 -0.10
N SER A 39 -13.62 -19.11 -0.76
CA SER A 39 -13.54 -19.02 -2.22
C SER A 39 -13.14 -20.37 -2.83
N ASN A 40 -13.09 -20.43 -4.17
CA ASN A 40 -12.62 -21.62 -4.90
C ASN A 40 -11.14 -21.97 -4.61
N GLY A 41 -10.38 -21.11 -3.92
CA GLY A 41 -8.94 -21.31 -3.64
C GLY A 41 -8.62 -22.59 -2.89
N LYS A 42 -9.41 -22.98 -1.87
CA LYS A 42 -9.23 -24.28 -1.20
C LYS A 42 -9.52 -25.45 -2.14
N ARG A 43 -10.60 -25.34 -2.92
CA ARG A 43 -11.07 -26.44 -3.77
C ARG A 43 -10.07 -26.72 -4.88
N GLU A 44 -9.54 -25.70 -5.51
CA GLU A 44 -8.50 -25.85 -6.53
C GLU A 44 -7.16 -26.33 -5.98
N LEU A 45 -6.77 -25.88 -4.79
CA LEU A 45 -5.54 -26.34 -4.16
C LEU A 45 -5.58 -27.85 -3.87
N VAL A 46 -6.74 -28.35 -3.43
CA VAL A 46 -6.94 -29.77 -3.07
C VAL A 46 -7.22 -30.64 -4.29
N GLU A 47 -7.99 -30.15 -5.27
CA GLU A 47 -8.40 -30.94 -6.44
C GLU A 47 -7.39 -30.88 -7.59
N ASN A 48 -6.75 -29.73 -7.82
CA ASN A 48 -5.89 -29.49 -8.98
C ASN A 48 -4.41 -29.28 -8.60
N GLY A 49 -4.06 -29.18 -7.31
CA GLY A 49 -2.69 -28.90 -6.87
C GLY A 49 -2.19 -27.49 -7.27
N HIS A 50 -3.10 -26.62 -7.71
CA HIS A 50 -2.80 -25.27 -8.18
C HIS A 50 -3.33 -24.24 -7.18
N VAL A 51 -2.48 -23.26 -6.85
CA VAL A 51 -2.90 -22.08 -6.09
C VAL A 51 -3.38 -21.05 -7.10
N GLU A 52 -4.69 -20.84 -7.18
CA GLU A 52 -5.26 -19.75 -7.97
C GLU A 52 -4.81 -18.41 -7.38
N PHE A 53 -3.93 -17.70 -8.10
CA PHE A 53 -3.32 -16.45 -7.66
C PHE A 53 -4.38 -15.41 -7.28
N MET A 54 -5.49 -15.34 -8.02
CA MET A 54 -6.58 -14.40 -7.75
C MET A 54 -7.29 -14.67 -6.43
N ALA A 55 -7.47 -15.94 -6.04
CA ALA A 55 -8.11 -16.29 -4.77
C ALA A 55 -7.28 -15.89 -3.55
N VAL A 56 -5.94 -15.83 -3.70
CA VAL A 56 -5.00 -15.44 -2.65
C VAL A 56 -4.76 -13.93 -2.62
N PHE A 57 -4.51 -13.32 -3.79
CA PHE A 57 -4.10 -11.93 -3.86
C PHE A 57 -5.24 -10.94 -3.77
N LEU A 58 -6.44 -11.26 -4.28
CA LEU A 58 -7.56 -10.32 -4.27
C LEU A 58 -7.93 -9.86 -2.85
N PRO A 59 -8.11 -10.76 -1.87
CA PRO A 59 -8.36 -10.32 -0.50
C PRO A 59 -7.14 -9.62 0.11
N MET A 60 -5.91 -10.00 -0.23
CA MET A 60 -4.71 -9.29 0.24
C MET A 60 -4.66 -7.85 -0.28
N ILE A 61 -5.03 -7.60 -1.52
CA ILE A 61 -5.03 -6.24 -2.08
C ILE A 61 -6.14 -5.41 -1.44
N ILE A 62 -7.34 -5.96 -1.31
CA ILE A 62 -8.48 -5.21 -0.74
C ILE A 62 -8.22 -4.92 0.75
N PHE A 63 -8.02 -5.95 1.56
CA PHE A 63 -7.87 -5.77 3.02
C PHE A 63 -6.48 -5.24 3.39
N GLY A 64 -5.45 -5.57 2.62
CA GLY A 64 -4.11 -5.00 2.79
C GLY A 64 -4.06 -3.52 2.46
N ALA A 65 -4.71 -3.06 1.38
CA ALA A 65 -4.77 -1.63 1.07
C ALA A 65 -5.42 -0.83 2.21
N TRP A 66 -6.51 -1.34 2.79
CA TRP A 66 -7.19 -0.68 3.91
C TRP A 66 -6.32 -0.67 5.18
N ALA A 67 -5.67 -1.79 5.49
CA ALA A 67 -4.75 -1.88 6.62
C ALA A 67 -3.54 -0.96 6.48
N VAL A 68 -2.97 -0.85 5.28
CA VAL A 68 -1.88 0.07 4.95
C VAL A 68 -2.31 1.52 5.13
N MET A 69 -3.42 1.88 4.49
CA MET A 69 -3.95 3.24 4.54
C MET A 69 -4.28 3.67 5.96
N SER A 70 -4.75 2.76 6.82
CA SER A 70 -5.04 3.01 8.24
C SER A 70 -3.82 3.38 9.11
N VAL A 71 -2.60 3.21 8.59
CA VAL A 71 -1.35 3.53 9.32
C VAL A 71 -0.67 4.76 8.73
N TYR A 72 -0.77 4.96 7.43
CA TYR A 72 -0.03 6.04 6.76
C TYR A 72 -0.81 7.36 6.68
N PHE A 73 -2.13 7.34 6.87
CA PHE A 73 -2.95 8.56 6.84
C PHE A 73 -2.60 9.54 7.98
N ASP A 74 -2.20 9.05 9.15
CA ASP A 74 -1.95 9.89 10.32
C ASP A 74 -0.47 10.32 10.46
N LEU A 75 0.42 9.80 9.62
CA LEU A 75 1.87 9.84 9.85
C LEU A 75 2.46 11.27 9.82
N VAL A 76 1.92 12.16 8.98
CA VAL A 76 2.29 13.59 8.92
C VAL A 76 1.16 14.48 9.44
N SER A 77 -0.09 14.11 9.17
CA SER A 77 -1.27 14.93 9.50
C SER A 77 -1.44 15.07 11.01
N SER A 78 -1.10 14.04 11.78
CA SER A 78 -1.17 14.10 13.23
C SER A 78 0.03 14.81 13.88
N ASP A 79 1.23 14.75 13.27
CA ASP A 79 2.36 15.54 13.74
C ASP A 79 2.06 17.05 13.58
N ARG A 80 1.29 17.42 12.54
CA ARG A 80 0.76 18.78 12.35
C ARG A 80 -0.34 19.14 13.32
N GLU A 81 -1.37 18.29 13.44
CA GLU A 81 -2.53 18.59 14.30
C GLU A 81 -2.16 18.76 15.78
N HIS A 82 -1.11 18.08 16.25
CA HIS A 82 -0.61 18.21 17.62
C HIS A 82 0.56 19.21 17.76
N ASN A 83 0.87 20.00 16.73
CA ASN A 83 2.00 20.95 16.66
C ASN A 83 3.38 20.32 16.98
N VAL A 84 3.50 18.99 16.90
CA VAL A 84 4.77 18.28 17.12
C VAL A 84 5.75 18.63 16.01
N LEU A 85 5.24 18.85 14.80
CA LEU A 85 6.06 19.22 13.66
C LEU A 85 6.78 20.57 13.87
N ASP A 86 6.11 21.55 14.47
CA ASP A 86 6.71 22.84 14.82
C ASP A 86 7.83 22.67 15.85
N CYS A 87 7.62 21.86 16.89
CA CYS A 87 8.66 21.55 17.86
C CYS A 87 9.92 20.92 17.21
N ILE A 88 9.73 20.03 16.24
CA ILE A 88 10.84 19.40 15.51
C ILE A 88 11.57 20.44 14.65
N LEU A 89 10.83 21.30 13.95
CA LEU A 89 11.42 22.35 13.11
C LEU A 89 12.20 23.38 13.95
N CYS A 90 11.68 23.77 15.12
CA CYS A 90 12.37 24.65 16.07
C CYS A 90 13.67 24.04 16.63
N SER A 91 13.80 22.71 16.66
CA SER A 91 15.03 22.03 17.09
C SER A 91 16.17 22.06 16.04
N GLY A 92 15.96 22.73 14.90
CA GLY A 92 16.96 22.88 13.84
C GLY A 92 16.95 21.73 12.81
N VAL A 93 15.92 20.87 12.84
CA VAL A 93 15.74 19.79 11.85
C VAL A 93 15.07 20.34 10.60
N THR A 94 15.57 19.94 9.43
CA THR A 94 14.99 20.41 8.16
C THR A 94 13.80 19.56 7.72
N LYS A 95 12.84 20.17 7.00
CA LYS A 95 11.69 19.44 6.41
C LYS A 95 12.11 18.24 5.57
N GLY A 96 13.23 18.36 4.83
CA GLY A 96 13.77 17.26 4.03
C GLY A 96 14.19 16.04 4.87
N GLN A 97 14.77 16.27 6.06
CA GLN A 97 15.14 15.19 6.98
C GLN A 97 13.90 14.51 7.58
N ILE A 98 12.88 15.28 7.93
CA ILE A 98 11.60 14.76 8.43
C ILE A 98 10.95 13.88 7.37
N PHE A 99 10.81 14.39 6.14
CA PHE A 99 10.19 13.65 5.05
C PHE A 99 10.98 12.38 4.69
N THR A 100 12.31 12.44 4.71
CA THR A 100 13.16 11.25 4.50
C THR A 100 12.93 10.19 5.57
N ALA A 101 12.82 10.58 6.85
CA ALA A 101 12.50 9.65 7.94
C ALA A 101 11.13 8.98 7.76
N LYS A 102 10.13 9.72 7.25
CA LYS A 102 8.80 9.18 6.93
C LYS A 102 8.88 8.15 5.79
N ILE A 103 9.63 8.42 4.72
CA ILE A 103 9.86 7.46 3.63
C ILE A 103 10.52 6.18 4.14
N ILE A 104 11.59 6.28 4.93
CA ILE A 104 12.29 5.10 5.48
C ILE A 104 11.36 4.29 6.38
N THR A 105 10.58 4.97 7.22
CA THR A 105 9.55 4.32 8.06
C THR A 105 8.56 3.56 7.20
N THR A 106 8.03 4.18 6.14
CA THR A 106 7.10 3.54 5.23
C THR A 106 7.68 2.33 4.53
N ILE A 107 8.91 2.41 4.01
CA ILE A 107 9.59 1.27 3.39
C ILE A 107 9.67 0.09 4.37
N THR A 108 10.11 0.38 5.60
CA THR A 108 10.35 -0.64 6.63
C THR A 108 9.05 -1.29 7.11
N VAL A 109 8.04 -0.47 7.43
CA VAL A 109 6.74 -0.91 7.94
C VAL A 109 5.97 -1.67 6.86
N SER A 110 5.99 -1.20 5.61
CA SER A 110 5.37 -1.88 4.47
C SER A 110 6.00 -3.24 4.18
N LEU A 111 7.32 -3.36 4.32
CA LEU A 111 8.00 -4.64 4.18
C LEU A 111 7.62 -5.61 5.30
N PHE A 112 7.58 -5.13 6.55
CA PHE A 112 7.12 -5.95 7.66
C PHE A 112 5.67 -6.41 7.48
N LEU A 113 4.82 -5.53 6.96
CA LEU A 113 3.43 -5.84 6.69
C LEU A 113 3.26 -6.90 5.59
N SER A 114 4.05 -6.84 4.51
CA SER A 114 3.99 -7.86 3.45
C SER A 114 4.32 -9.25 3.97
N PHE A 115 5.27 -9.38 4.90
CA PHE A 115 5.52 -10.64 5.61
C PHE A 115 4.33 -11.09 6.46
N LEU A 116 3.73 -10.18 7.23
CA LEU A 116 2.60 -10.49 8.10
C LEU A 116 1.37 -10.98 7.33
N TYR A 117 1.13 -10.46 6.13
CA TYR A 117 0.04 -10.91 5.26
C TYR A 117 0.34 -12.22 4.53
N LEU A 118 1.60 -12.42 4.10
CA LEU A 118 1.99 -13.60 3.34
C LEU A 118 2.16 -14.85 4.22
N ALA A 119 2.75 -14.70 5.41
CA ALA A 119 3.04 -15.79 6.33
C ALA A 119 1.84 -16.71 6.66
N PRO A 120 0.66 -16.20 7.05
CA PRO A 120 -0.47 -17.06 7.40
C PRO A 120 -1.00 -17.85 6.21
N ILE A 121 -0.95 -17.26 4.99
CA ILE A 121 -1.40 -17.96 3.79
C ILE A 121 -0.40 -19.04 3.37
N THR A 122 0.90 -18.74 3.43
CA THR A 122 1.94 -19.74 3.19
C THR A 122 1.84 -20.91 4.18
N ALA A 123 1.54 -20.64 5.45
CA ALA A 123 1.33 -21.69 6.46
C ALA A 123 0.11 -22.58 6.15
N VAL A 124 -1.01 -21.97 5.72
CA VAL A 124 -2.20 -22.71 5.28
C VAL A 124 -1.90 -23.57 4.06
N ILE A 125 -1.22 -23.03 3.04
CA ILE A 125 -0.87 -23.78 1.82
C ILE A 125 0.09 -24.93 2.14
N ALA A 126 1.08 -24.71 3.00
CA ALA A 126 2.01 -25.76 3.45
C ALA A 126 1.32 -26.88 4.24
N SER A 127 0.21 -26.58 4.92
CA SER A 127 -0.58 -27.60 5.64
C SER A 127 -1.51 -28.41 4.73
N LEU A 128 -1.86 -27.87 3.56
CA LEU A 128 -2.83 -28.46 2.63
C LEU A 128 -2.17 -29.07 1.38
N SER A 129 -0.90 -28.79 1.11
CA SER A 129 -0.17 -29.19 -0.11
C SER A 129 1.32 -29.42 0.18
N ASP A 130 2.12 -29.64 -0.86
CA ASP A 130 3.57 -29.87 -0.76
C ASP A 130 4.37 -28.59 -0.42
N VAL A 131 5.50 -28.79 0.26
CA VAL A 131 6.44 -27.72 0.65
C VAL A 131 6.97 -26.95 -0.57
N ALA A 132 7.07 -27.60 -1.73
CA ALA A 132 7.47 -26.96 -2.98
C ALA A 132 6.43 -25.93 -3.45
N THR A 133 5.14 -26.21 -3.28
CA THR A 133 4.02 -25.32 -3.60
C THR A 133 3.93 -24.17 -2.60
N ALA A 134 4.30 -24.38 -1.34
CA ALA A 134 4.45 -23.27 -0.38
C ALA A 134 5.64 -22.35 -0.75
N GLY A 135 6.73 -22.91 -1.30
CA GLY A 135 7.90 -22.16 -1.75
C GLY A 135 7.62 -21.21 -2.93
N THR A 136 6.68 -21.55 -3.81
CA THR A 136 6.28 -20.66 -4.91
C THR A 136 5.59 -19.40 -4.39
N VAL A 137 4.90 -19.48 -3.25
CA VAL A 137 4.27 -18.34 -2.57
C VAL A 137 5.32 -17.30 -2.11
N GLY A 138 6.54 -17.72 -1.79
CA GLY A 138 7.63 -16.80 -1.44
C GLY A 138 8.01 -15.83 -2.57
N LYS A 139 7.84 -16.23 -3.84
CA LYS A 139 8.11 -15.37 -5.02
C LYS A 139 7.18 -14.15 -5.07
N TYR A 140 6.05 -14.23 -4.37
CA TYR A 140 5.02 -13.20 -4.34
C TYR A 140 5.25 -12.08 -3.33
N LEU A 141 6.26 -12.21 -2.46
CA LEU A 141 6.59 -11.20 -1.46
C LEU A 141 6.91 -9.83 -2.09
N LEU A 142 7.72 -9.81 -3.15
CA LEU A 142 8.18 -8.57 -3.76
C LEU A 142 7.05 -7.84 -4.52
N PRO A 143 6.22 -8.51 -5.34
CA PRO A 143 5.02 -7.91 -5.92
C PRO A 143 4.03 -7.40 -4.86
N LEU A 144 3.79 -8.17 -3.80
CA LEU A 144 2.91 -7.77 -2.71
C LEU A 144 3.44 -6.52 -2.00
N TRP A 145 4.73 -6.46 -1.72
CA TRP A 145 5.39 -5.29 -1.15
C TRP A 145 5.28 -4.07 -2.06
N GLY A 146 5.51 -4.23 -3.37
CA GLY A 146 5.35 -3.14 -4.35
C GLY A 146 3.93 -2.57 -4.39
N CYS A 147 2.92 -3.45 -4.35
CA CYS A 147 1.52 -3.02 -4.27
C CYS A 147 1.22 -2.27 -2.97
N ILE A 148 1.64 -2.80 -1.82
CA ILE A 148 1.52 -2.16 -0.52
C ILE A 148 2.21 -0.78 -0.51
N MET A 149 3.39 -0.66 -1.14
CA MET A 149 4.14 0.58 -1.22
C MET A 149 3.39 1.69 -1.97
N VAL A 150 2.65 1.36 -3.04
CA VAL A 150 1.82 2.34 -3.76
C VAL A 150 0.72 2.89 -2.86
N PHE A 151 0.00 2.01 -2.14
CA PHE A 151 -1.03 2.45 -1.19
C PHE A 151 -0.41 3.23 -0.03
N ALA A 152 0.76 2.81 0.47
CA ALA A 152 1.44 3.53 1.54
C ALA A 152 1.87 4.94 1.11
N ALA A 153 2.38 5.09 -0.11
CA ALA A 153 2.73 6.37 -0.70
C ALA A 153 1.50 7.27 -0.90
N LEU A 154 0.38 6.68 -1.31
CA LEU A 154 -0.90 7.38 -1.40
C LEU A 154 -1.36 7.86 -0.01
N GLY A 155 -1.25 7.02 1.02
CA GLY A 155 -1.55 7.37 2.41
C GLY A 155 -0.72 8.55 2.91
N ILE A 156 0.60 8.54 2.64
CA ILE A 156 1.47 9.69 2.96
C ILE A 156 1.04 10.94 2.18
N MET A 157 0.77 10.82 0.88
CA MET A 157 0.35 11.96 0.07
C MET A 157 -0.94 12.59 0.64
N ILE A 158 -1.94 11.76 0.96
CA ILE A 158 -3.17 12.22 1.60
C ILE A 158 -2.86 12.82 2.98
N SER A 159 -1.95 12.24 3.76
CA SER A 159 -1.52 12.77 5.05
C SER A 159 -0.84 14.15 4.94
N VAL A 160 -0.15 14.44 3.85
CA VAL A 160 0.47 15.76 3.60
C VAL A 160 -0.57 16.76 3.10
N LEU A 161 -1.52 16.33 2.29
CA LEU A 161 -2.56 17.21 1.73
C LEU A 161 -3.62 17.56 2.76
N ALA A 162 -4.10 16.57 3.50
CA ALA A 162 -5.08 16.76 4.57
C ALA A 162 -4.37 17.18 5.85
N ARG A 163 -4.41 18.49 6.13
CA ARG A 163 -3.79 19.12 7.32
C ARG A 163 -4.39 18.66 8.68
N SER A 164 -5.43 17.84 8.66
CA SER A 164 -6.05 17.24 9.85
C SER A 164 -6.11 15.72 9.71
N SER A 165 -5.86 15.01 10.81
CA SER A 165 -5.92 13.55 10.86
C SER A 165 -7.32 13.03 10.52
N LYS A 166 -8.39 13.73 10.91
CA LYS A 166 -9.78 13.37 10.59
C LYS A 166 -10.05 13.44 9.09
N ALA A 167 -9.64 14.54 8.45
CA ALA A 167 -9.80 14.70 7.00
C ALA A 167 -8.96 13.67 6.25
N SER A 168 -7.73 13.41 6.70
CA SER A 168 -6.86 12.41 6.11
C SER A 168 -7.47 11.01 6.18
N MET A 169 -8.07 10.64 7.31
CA MET A 169 -8.78 9.37 7.47
C MET A 169 -9.92 9.21 6.46
N ILE A 170 -10.77 10.23 6.30
CA ILE A 170 -11.90 10.18 5.36
C ILE A 170 -11.40 10.01 3.92
N TRP A 171 -10.40 10.78 3.52
CA TRP A 171 -9.82 10.68 2.18
C TRP A 171 -9.10 9.35 1.94
N SER A 172 -8.44 8.81 2.96
CA SER A 172 -7.80 7.49 2.88
C SER A 172 -8.82 6.35 2.76
N LEU A 173 -9.96 6.45 3.44
CA LEU A 173 -11.05 5.48 3.29
C LEU A 173 -11.74 5.60 1.92
N ALA A 174 -12.02 6.84 1.48
CA ALA A 174 -12.64 7.10 0.18
C ALA A 174 -11.76 6.62 -0.98
N SER A 175 -10.46 6.92 -0.93
CA SER A 175 -9.50 6.42 -1.93
C SER A 175 -9.35 4.90 -1.88
N GLY A 176 -9.33 4.27 -0.70
CA GLY A 176 -9.32 2.81 -0.55
C GLY A 176 -10.57 2.12 -1.13
N LEU A 177 -11.72 2.79 -1.13
CA LEU A 177 -12.95 2.30 -1.76
C LEU A 177 -12.91 2.47 -3.29
N ILE A 178 -12.50 3.64 -3.76
CA ILE A 178 -12.40 3.98 -5.19
C ILE A 178 -11.35 3.12 -5.91
N LEU A 179 -10.27 2.76 -5.21
CA LEU A 179 -9.18 1.93 -5.75
C LEU A 179 -9.48 0.43 -5.74
N MET A 180 -10.69 0.00 -5.31
CA MET A 180 -11.08 -1.39 -5.54
C MET A 180 -11.08 -1.69 -7.05
N PRO A 181 -10.66 -2.89 -7.49
CA PRO A 181 -10.50 -3.20 -8.92
C PRO A 181 -11.73 -2.87 -9.78
N ARG A 182 -12.94 -3.08 -9.25
CA ARG A 182 -14.20 -2.75 -9.94
C ARG A 182 -14.47 -1.24 -10.07
N PHE A 183 -14.09 -0.45 -9.07
CA PHE A 183 -14.29 1.01 -9.08
C PHE A 183 -13.18 1.74 -9.83
N PHE A 184 -11.97 1.18 -9.85
CA PHE A 184 -10.85 1.77 -10.57
C PHE A 184 -11.09 1.78 -12.07
N VAL A 185 -11.61 0.71 -12.68
CA VAL A 185 -11.90 0.64 -14.13
C VAL A 185 -12.87 1.75 -14.58
N LEU A 186 -13.80 2.17 -13.72
CA LEU A 186 -14.71 3.27 -14.00
C LEU A 186 -14.00 4.63 -14.16
N ILE A 187 -12.78 4.79 -13.62
CA ILE A 187 -12.02 6.05 -13.70
C ILE A 187 -11.38 6.23 -15.10
N PRO A 188 -10.55 5.31 -15.63
CA PRO A 188 -10.08 5.38 -17.01
C PRO A 188 -11.22 5.39 -18.02
N GLU A 189 -12.29 4.62 -17.80
CA GLU A 189 -13.47 4.66 -18.67
C GLU A 189 -14.16 6.02 -18.65
N GLY A 190 -14.30 6.64 -17.47
CA GLY A 190 -14.85 7.98 -17.31
C GLY A 190 -14.00 9.05 -17.98
N ILE A 191 -12.68 9.04 -17.73
CA ILE A 191 -11.71 9.94 -18.36
C ILE A 191 -11.70 9.72 -19.88
N GLY A 192 -11.71 8.46 -20.33
CA GLY A 192 -11.75 8.08 -21.74
C GLY A 192 -12.96 8.64 -22.49
N LYS A 193 -14.14 8.59 -21.86
CA LYS A 193 -15.38 9.17 -22.40
C LYS A 193 -15.33 10.70 -22.45
N VAL A 194 -14.73 11.35 -21.46
CA VAL A 194 -14.62 12.82 -21.39
C VAL A 194 -13.60 13.36 -22.40
N PHE A 195 -12.49 12.67 -22.61
CA PHE A 195 -11.41 13.09 -23.52
C PHE A 195 -11.48 12.45 -24.91
N HIS A 196 -12.53 11.69 -25.22
CA HIS A 196 -12.69 10.96 -26.49
C HIS A 196 -11.48 10.08 -26.86
N LEU A 197 -10.86 9.45 -25.86
CA LEU A 197 -9.70 8.57 -26.08
C LEU A 197 -10.13 7.28 -26.77
N SER A 198 -9.25 6.70 -27.61
CA SER A 198 -9.54 5.43 -28.28
C SER A 198 -9.74 4.31 -27.26
N ALA A 199 -10.62 3.36 -27.56
CA ALA A 199 -10.90 2.21 -26.69
C ALA A 199 -9.61 1.44 -26.33
N GLU A 200 -8.66 1.37 -27.26
CA GLU A 200 -7.34 0.76 -27.03
C GLU A 200 -6.47 1.54 -26.03
N THR A 201 -6.55 2.87 -26.00
CA THR A 201 -5.83 3.71 -25.02
C THR A 201 -6.48 3.62 -23.65
N VAL A 202 -7.82 3.60 -23.60
CA VAL A 202 -8.58 3.42 -22.35
C VAL A 202 -8.35 2.03 -21.80
N ASP A 203 -8.28 1.00 -22.64
CA ASP A 203 -7.97 -0.37 -22.25
C ASP A 203 -6.53 -0.44 -21.74
N ASN A 204 -5.54 0.12 -22.45
CA ASN A 204 -4.15 0.18 -21.97
C ASN A 204 -3.97 0.94 -20.63
N ILE A 205 -4.73 2.00 -20.39
CA ILE A 205 -4.74 2.71 -19.09
C ILE A 205 -5.50 1.90 -18.02
N SER A 206 -6.58 1.23 -18.42
CA SER A 206 -7.31 0.28 -17.56
C SER A 206 -6.45 -0.95 -17.24
N MET A 207 -5.49 -1.32 -18.08
CA MET A 207 -4.50 -2.38 -17.82
C MET A 207 -3.50 -2.00 -16.73
N ILE A 208 -3.37 -0.71 -16.37
CA ILE A 208 -2.63 -0.24 -15.18
C ILE A 208 -3.43 -0.50 -13.89
N SER A 209 -4.68 -0.96 -14.01
CA SER A 209 -5.51 -1.41 -12.89
C SER A 209 -4.82 -2.46 -12.03
N PRO A 210 -5.00 -2.42 -10.69
CA PRO A 210 -4.60 -3.52 -9.81
C PRO A 210 -5.14 -4.89 -10.27
N GLY A 211 -6.32 -4.95 -10.91
CA GLY A 211 -6.92 -6.21 -11.37
C GLY A 211 -6.24 -6.86 -12.57
N ILE A 212 -5.75 -6.07 -13.54
CA ILE A 212 -5.00 -6.58 -14.70
C ILE A 212 -3.50 -6.73 -14.34
N MET A 213 -2.96 -5.88 -13.44
CA MET A 213 -1.65 -6.12 -12.82
C MET A 213 -1.62 -7.44 -12.01
N MET A 214 -2.74 -7.84 -11.41
CA MET A 214 -2.88 -9.15 -10.77
C MET A 214 -2.97 -10.30 -11.78
N GLU A 215 -3.60 -10.12 -12.94
CA GLU A 215 -3.64 -11.10 -14.02
C GLU A 215 -2.25 -11.26 -14.69
N ALA A 216 -1.50 -10.17 -14.77
CA ALA A 216 -0.10 -10.14 -15.20
C ALA A 216 0.85 -10.87 -14.20
N LEU A 217 0.51 -10.90 -12.91
CA LEU A 217 1.29 -11.57 -11.86
C LEU A 217 0.83 -13.02 -11.60
N SER A 218 -0.38 -13.40 -12.06
CA SER A 218 -0.93 -14.76 -11.91
C SER A 218 -0.33 -15.78 -12.86
N ASN A 219 0.34 -15.34 -13.93
CA ASN A 219 0.94 -16.21 -14.94
C ASN A 219 2.48 -16.25 -14.83
N PRO A 220 3.06 -17.12 -13.98
CA PRO A 220 4.49 -17.13 -13.64
C PRO A 220 5.43 -17.46 -14.81
N ALA A 221 4.90 -17.86 -15.98
CA ALA A 221 5.68 -18.09 -17.19
C ALA A 221 5.96 -16.80 -18.00
N ASN A 222 5.29 -15.68 -17.68
CA ASN A 222 5.34 -14.46 -18.49
C ASN A 222 6.23 -13.38 -17.83
N THR A 223 7.54 -13.43 -18.08
CA THR A 223 8.55 -12.51 -17.52
C THR A 223 8.35 -11.04 -17.95
N SER A 224 7.69 -10.81 -19.08
CA SER A 224 7.35 -9.45 -19.56
C SER A 224 6.33 -8.78 -18.65
N SER A 225 5.29 -9.51 -18.25
CA SER A 225 4.21 -9.06 -17.37
C SER A 225 4.70 -8.66 -15.98
N TRP A 226 5.65 -9.42 -15.41
CA TRP A 226 6.27 -9.11 -14.12
C TRP A 226 7.11 -7.81 -14.16
N SER A 227 7.84 -7.60 -15.26
CA SER A 227 8.68 -6.42 -15.47
C SER A 227 7.82 -5.16 -15.59
N ILE A 228 6.72 -5.23 -16.35
CA ILE A 228 5.76 -4.13 -16.51
C ILE A 228 5.12 -3.75 -15.16
N ALA A 229 4.69 -4.74 -14.36
CA ALA A 229 4.11 -4.47 -13.04
C ALA A 229 5.09 -3.79 -12.08
N THR A 230 6.34 -4.26 -12.06
CA THR A 230 7.39 -3.69 -11.19
C THR A 230 7.73 -2.25 -11.58
N ILE A 231 7.83 -1.97 -12.88
CA ILE A 231 8.05 -0.61 -13.39
C ILE A 231 6.86 0.27 -13.03
N GLY A 232 5.63 -0.20 -13.22
CA GLY A 232 4.40 0.52 -12.87
C GLY A 232 4.31 0.88 -11.39
N PHE A 233 4.53 -0.08 -10.49
CA PHE A 233 4.52 0.16 -9.05
C PHE A 233 5.63 1.13 -8.62
N THR A 234 6.82 1.04 -9.23
CA THR A 234 7.93 1.95 -8.93
C THR A 234 7.61 3.37 -9.37
N ILE A 235 7.13 3.56 -10.61
CA ILE A 235 6.74 4.88 -11.12
C ILE A 235 5.61 5.48 -10.27
N GLY A 236 4.58 4.69 -9.93
CA GLY A 236 3.48 5.14 -9.08
C GLY A 236 3.95 5.58 -7.70
N THR A 237 4.76 4.75 -7.02
CA THR A 237 5.30 5.05 -5.69
C THR A 237 6.17 6.31 -5.70
N VAL A 238 7.11 6.41 -6.65
CA VAL A 238 8.02 7.56 -6.77
C VAL A 238 7.25 8.84 -7.09
N SER A 239 6.25 8.77 -7.99
CA SER A 239 5.43 9.94 -8.34
C SER A 239 4.62 10.44 -7.14
N LEU A 240 3.99 9.54 -6.38
CA LEU A 240 3.24 9.90 -5.17
C LEU A 240 4.16 10.51 -4.10
N PHE A 241 5.35 9.95 -3.88
CA PHE A 241 6.33 10.54 -2.97
C PHE A 241 6.87 11.88 -3.46
N ALA A 242 7.08 12.05 -4.76
CA ALA A 242 7.52 13.32 -5.34
C ALA A 242 6.47 14.41 -5.15
N ILE A 243 5.20 14.10 -5.41
CA ILE A 243 4.07 15.02 -5.16
C ILE A 243 4.01 15.37 -3.66
N ALA A 244 4.01 14.36 -2.79
CA ALA A 244 3.96 14.56 -1.35
C ALA A 244 5.14 15.40 -0.83
N GLY A 245 6.37 15.10 -1.27
CA GLY A 245 7.58 15.81 -0.84
C GLY A 245 7.63 17.24 -1.34
N PHE A 246 7.23 17.46 -2.60
CA PHE A 246 7.12 18.80 -3.16
C PHE A 246 6.10 19.65 -2.41
N THR A 247 4.90 19.11 -2.16
CA THR A 247 3.87 19.79 -1.39
C THR A 247 4.33 20.04 0.05
N PHE A 248 4.94 19.07 0.71
CA PHE A 248 5.46 19.22 2.07
C PHE A 248 6.53 20.31 2.18
N SER A 249 7.43 20.40 1.19
CA SER A 249 8.48 21.43 1.18
C SER A 249 7.94 22.85 1.02
N ARG A 250 6.86 23.02 0.24
CA ARG A 250 6.26 24.32 -0.10
C ARG A 250 5.14 24.77 0.84
N GLN A 251 4.58 23.88 1.64
CA GLN A 251 3.55 24.24 2.62
C GLN A 251 4.19 24.95 3.82
N ASP A 252 3.64 26.09 4.21
CA ASP A 252 3.95 26.69 5.51
C ASP A 252 3.38 25.80 6.61
N GLU A 253 4.27 25.38 7.52
CA GLU A 253 3.95 24.51 8.67
C GLU A 253 3.60 25.34 9.91
N TYR A 254 4.00 26.62 9.93
CA TYR A 254 3.63 27.53 11.01
C TYR A 254 2.11 27.71 10.99
N ASN A 255 1.44 27.05 11.93
CA ASN A 255 0.13 27.46 12.38
C ASN A 255 0.29 28.86 12.99
N TYR A 256 0.21 29.91 12.18
CA TYR A 256 -0.22 31.20 12.69
C TYR A 256 -1.64 30.97 13.18
N GLY A 257 -1.77 30.75 14.49
CA GLY A 257 -3.04 30.49 15.14
C GLY A 257 -4.08 31.50 14.68
N GLU A 258 -5.26 30.99 14.37
CA GLU A 258 -6.48 31.75 14.66
C GLU A 258 -6.60 31.91 16.18
#